data_AF-A0A7V3U4Y0-F1
#
_entry.id   AF-A0A7V3U4Y0-F1
#
_cell.length_a   1.000
_cell.length_b   1.000
_cell.length_c   1.000
_cell.angle_alpha   90.00
_cell.angle_beta   90.00
_cell.angle_gamma   90.00
#
_symmetry.space_group_name_H-M   'P 1'
#
loop_
_entity.id
_entity.type
_entity.pdbx_description
1 polymer ?
#
loop_
_entity_poly.entity_id
_entity_poly.type
_entity_poly.pdbx_seq_one_letter_code
_entity_poly.pdbx_strand_id
1 'polypeptide(L)' 'MFACKAVQRGEVIRRKARDFERFVGMDLFRTELQRRGFRAVGNAGQIIVFCNQQAVRPLV' A
#
# COMPACT_ATOMS: atom_id res chain seq x y z
N MET A 1 -6.47 8.42 1.23
CA MET A 1 -5.25 7.77 1.79
C MET A 1 -3.96 8.20 1.08
N PHE A 2 -3.95 8.27 -0.26
CA PHE A 2 -2.72 8.49 -1.03
C PHE A 2 -2.18 9.94 -1.08
N ALA A 3 -2.71 10.86 -0.28
CA ALA A 3 -2.25 12.26 -0.20
C ALA A 3 -1.32 12.52 1.00
N CYS A 4 -0.92 11.48 1.75
CA CYS A 4 -0.07 11.65 2.92
C CYS A 4 1.40 11.83 2.55
N LYS A 5 2.18 12.40 3.50
CA LYS A 5 3.62 12.65 3.34
C LYS A 5 4.41 11.41 2.94
N ALA A 6 4.04 10.23 3.46
CA ALA A 6 4.71 8.97 3.13
C ALA A 6 4.64 8.65 1.63
N VAL A 7 3.49 8.94 0.98
CA VAL A 7 3.35 8.77 -0.48
C VAL A 7 4.25 9.73 -1.24
N GLN A 8 4.33 10.98 -0.80
CA GLN A 8 5.16 12.00 -1.46
C GLN A 8 6.66 11.72 -1.34
N ARG A 9 7.07 11.04 -0.26
CA ARG A 9 8.48 10.76 0.05
C ARG A 9 8.94 9.37 -0.39
N GLY A 10 8.06 8.54 -0.95
CA GLY A 10 8.43 7.18 -1.33
C GLY A 10 8.57 6.20 -0.17
N GLU A 11 7.99 6.52 0.99
CA GLU A 11 8.08 5.74 2.22
C GLU A 11 7.08 4.56 2.23
N VAL A 12 6.93 3.92 3.40
CA VAL A 12 6.05 2.77 3.61
C VAL A 12 4.85 3.16 4.47
N ILE A 13 3.66 2.67 4.10
CA ILE A 13 2.44 2.81 4.90
C ILE A 13 2.03 1.43 5.43
N ARG A 14 1.73 1.33 6.73
CA ARG A 14 1.18 0.11 7.35
C ARG A 14 -0.19 0.40 7.97
N ARG A 15 -1.22 -0.37 7.61
CA ARG A 15 -2.55 -0.30 8.24
C ARG A 15 -3.26 -1.67 8.26
N LYS A 16 -4.33 -1.79 9.04
CA LYS A 16 -5.18 -2.99 9.04
C LYS A 16 -5.92 -3.09 7.71
N ALA A 17 -6.03 -4.30 7.15
CA ALA A 17 -6.73 -4.57 5.90
C ALA A 17 -8.19 -4.06 5.92
N ARG A 18 -8.88 -4.25 7.05
CA ARG A 18 -10.25 -3.75 7.27
C ARG A 18 -10.37 -2.23 7.14
N ASP A 19 -9.30 -1.48 7.41
CA ASP A 19 -9.33 -0.03 7.29
C ASP A 19 -9.25 0.39 5.82
N PHE A 20 -8.49 -0.34 4.98
CA PHE A 20 -8.50 -0.11 3.53
C PHE A 20 -9.87 -0.41 2.93
N GLU A 21 -10.48 -1.52 3.33
CA GLU A 21 -11.82 -1.91 2.87
C GLU A 21 -12.86 -0.85 3.26
N ARG A 22 -12.85 -0.43 4.52
CA ARG A 22 -13.83 0.53 5.05
C ARG A 22 -13.73 1.94 4.44
N PHE A 23 -12.52 2.40 4.09
CA PHE A 23 -12.31 3.79 3.65
C PHE A 23 -12.16 3.97 2.14
N VAL A 24 -11.80 2.92 1.40
CA VAL A 24 -11.49 3.01 -0.05
C VAL A 24 -12.15 1.88 -0.84
N GLY A 25 -12.33 0.70 -0.23
CA GLY A 25 -12.67 -0.53 -0.93
C GLY A 25 -11.44 -1.17 -1.57
N MET A 26 -11.36 -2.51 -1.52
CA MET A 26 -10.16 -3.23 -1.96
C MET A 26 -9.87 -3.07 -3.46
N ASP A 27 -10.90 -3.01 -4.31
CA ASP A 27 -10.72 -2.92 -5.77
C ASP A 27 -10.15 -1.56 -6.18
N LEU A 28 -10.71 -0.46 -5.65
CA LEU A 28 -10.19 0.88 -5.88
C LEU A 28 -8.76 1.03 -5.33
N PHE A 29 -8.49 0.43 -4.18
CA PHE A 29 -7.15 0.39 -3.61
C PHE A 29 -6.15 -0.30 -4.55
N ARG A 30 -6.49 -1.49 -5.08
CA ARG A 30 -5.62 -2.23 -6.02
C ARG A 30 -5.40 -1.45 -7.33
N THR A 31 -6.45 -0.86 -7.88
CA THR A 31 -6.36 -0.01 -9.09
C THR A 31 -5.42 1.16 -8.86
N GLU A 32 -5.49 1.84 -7.71
CA GLU A 32 -4.57 2.94 -7.39
C GLU A 32 -3.13 2.47 -7.20
N LEU A 33 -2.90 1.29 -6.61
CA LEU A 33 -1.55 0.73 -6.53
C LEU A 33 -0.96 0.50 -7.92
N GLN A 34 -1.72 -0.13 -8.82
CA GLN A 34 -1.31 -0.38 -10.20
C GLN A 34 -1.03 0.93 -10.94
N ARG A 35 -1.94 1.89 -10.87
CA ARG A 35 -1.80 3.21 -11.52
C ARG A 35 -0.55 3.96 -11.07
N ARG A 36 -0.12 3.78 -9.82
CA ARG A 36 1.06 4.46 -9.24
C ARG A 36 2.35 3.65 -9.35
N GLY A 37 2.27 2.38 -9.77
CA GLY A 37 3.40 1.45 -9.75
C GLY A 37 3.83 1.05 -8.34
N PHE A 38 2.93 1.17 -7.36
CA PHE A 38 3.20 0.79 -5.97
C PHE A 38 3.00 -0.71 -5.75
N ARG A 39 3.68 -1.24 -4.74
CA ARG A 39 3.49 -2.62 -4.29
C ARG A 39 2.87 -2.63 -2.90
N ALA A 40 2.13 -3.68 -2.59
CA ALA A 40 1.65 -3.93 -1.24
C ALA A 40 1.76 -5.41 -0.89
N VAL A 41 2.02 -5.70 0.37
CA VAL A 41 2.04 -7.06 0.94
C VAL A 41 1.01 -7.15 2.06
N GLY A 42 0.28 -8.26 2.09
CA GLY A 42 -0.66 -8.58 3.14
C GLY A 42 -0.10 -9.64 4.08
N ASN A 43 -0.23 -9.46 5.40
CA ASN A 43 0.08 -10.49 6.39
C ASN A 43 -0.72 -10.25 7.69
N ALA A 44 -1.28 -11.31 8.29
CA ALA A 44 -2.01 -11.25 9.56
C ALA A 44 -3.04 -10.11 9.66
N GLY A 45 -3.81 -9.90 8.58
CA GLY A 45 -4.82 -8.82 8.50
C GLY A 45 -4.23 -7.40 8.46
N GLN A 46 -2.92 -7.26 8.23
CA GLN A 46 -2.25 -6.01 7.92
C GLN A 46 -1.95 -5.92 6.44
N ILE A 47 -1.88 -4.70 5.93
CA ILE A 47 -1.37 -4.38 4.60
C ILE A 47 -0.25 -3.35 4.78
N ILE A 48 0.88 -3.65 4.16
CA ILE A 48 2.04 -2.77 4.04
C ILE A 48 2.13 -2.32 2.59
N VAL A 49 2.12 -1.02 2.35
CA VAL A 49 2.21 -0.40 1.01
C VAL A 49 3.55 0.28 0.87
N PHE A 50 4.30 -0.09 -0.15
CA PHE A 50 5.55 0.55 -0.57
C PHE A 50 5.21 1.65 -1.57
N CYS A 51 5.30 2.91 -1.16
CA CYS A 51 4.87 4.05 -1.97
C CYS A 51 5.91 4.51 -2.98
N ASN A 52 6.60 3.55 -3.60
CA ASN A 52 7.61 3.78 -4.62
C ASN A 52 7.58 2.63 -5.64
N GLN A 53 8.42 2.73 -6.67
CA GLN A 53 8.50 1.74 -7.75
C GLN A 53 9.66 0.74 -7.57
N GLN A 54 10.32 0.71 -6.41
CA GLN A 54 11.41 -0.23 -6.12
C GLN A 54 10.91 -1.63 -5.75
N ALA A 55 11.53 -2.66 -6.34
CA ALA A 55 11.17 -4.05 -6.11
C ALA A 55 11.19 -4.43 -4.63
N VAL A 56 10.14 -5.10 -4.16
CA VAL A 56 10.12 -5.70 -2.82
C VAL A 56 10.95 -6.97 -2.88
N ARG A 57 12.00 -7.05 -2.05
CA ARG A 57 12.90 -8.21 -1.97
C ARG A 57 12.72 -8.87 -0.60
N PRO A 58 12.22 -10.12 -0.53
CA PRO A 58 12.34 -10.92 0.68
C PRO A 58 13.81 -11.05 1.07
N LEU A 59 14.10 -10.98 2.38
CA LEU A 59 15.47 -11.10 2.90
C LEU A 59 15.81 -12.51 3.38
N VAL A 60 14.80 -13.35 3.57
CA VAL A 60 14.88 -14.74 4.03
C VAL A 60 13.93 -15.61 3.23
#